data_AF-A0A3D2JZG7-F1
#
_entry.id   AF-A0A3D2JZG7-F1
#
_cell.length_a   1.000
_cell.length_b   1.000
_cell.length_c   1.000
_cell.angle_alpha   90.00
_cell.angle_beta   90.00
_cell.angle_gamma   90.00
#
_symmetry.space_group_name_H-M   'P 1'
#
loop_
_entity.id
_entity.type
_entity.pdbx_description
1 polymer ?
#
loop_
_entity_poly.entity_id
_entity_poly.type
_entity_poly.pdbx_seq_one_letter_code
_entity_poly.pdbx_strand_id
1 'polypeptide(L)'
;MSDPLREFKDVSIVHFGDNAEQKFAAEQVIDQLLGEYGDEGMAESIPRVGEAPTMVQRIRGGLYTVCLLLCLVILGHFGFQVYFVKSVYDMGFTYWDEDGSYFENQMTKHLNRDERIILFGDQSLRSETERYRALWDLDITNPAYYFEYAMAYQGDHGTLPPDFIEYGEEIDPGNGWYAYIAAGFEADRVVVKSSTVSSRAPTRSRRSRGRRGKAAPPAPAASVPAIAKPTTKWHVNDEAKYTEVLRLYYAAAEAPRFQSNSKGLVCERLRLLNLENHDYTSRLGPIAYIAGQTVYGMKSNHVVKVLRAEAERCGLEKNPERLKKLLNAWKIIAERNNNNGWSLIDGLLARAWIHAPLEDFRDAAVACGLNDEADRLDRLHTIFDKIKATRRTKTTWFDDHDHKLGVLHRMALPMVGSQVEGLPEIGPADAEPGRMADHVLSTRIMASLACLVFMLSMGFVAKAKKV
;
A
#
# COMPACT_ATOMS: atom_id res chain seq x y z
N MET A 1 -47.07 -65.02 18.21
CA MET A 1 -46.95 -64.03 19.30
C MET A 1 -45.47 -63.98 19.64
N SER A 2 -44.83 -62.81 19.56
CA SER A 2 -43.43 -62.65 19.96
C SER A 2 -43.31 -62.92 21.46
N ASP A 3 -42.22 -63.57 21.86
CA ASP A 3 -41.89 -63.79 23.27
C ASP A 3 -41.40 -62.44 23.86
N PRO A 4 -42.15 -61.81 24.79
CA PRO A 4 -41.82 -60.49 25.32
C PRO A 4 -40.44 -60.43 25.98
N LEU A 5 -40.00 -61.56 26.54
CA LEU A 5 -38.67 -61.72 27.13
C LEU A 5 -37.58 -61.59 26.08
N ARG A 6 -37.76 -62.28 24.95
CA ARG A 6 -36.81 -62.23 23.84
C ARG A 6 -36.76 -60.83 23.24
N GLU A 7 -37.91 -60.19 23.07
CA GLU A 7 -38.01 -58.84 22.54
C GLU A 7 -37.36 -57.80 23.47
N PHE A 8 -37.55 -57.92 24.78
CA PHE A 8 -36.89 -57.06 25.77
C PHE A 8 -35.37 -57.24 25.79
N LYS A 9 -34.88 -58.49 25.74
CA LYS A 9 -33.45 -58.78 25.62
C LYS A 9 -32.86 -58.18 24.35
N ASP A 10 -33.49 -58.44 23.20
CA ASP A 10 -33.04 -57.95 21.89
C ASP A 10 -32.92 -56.42 21.87
N VAL A 11 -33.91 -55.71 22.43
CA VAL A 11 -33.91 -54.23 22.52
C VAL A 11 -32.87 -53.71 23.51
N SER A 12 -32.65 -54.39 24.64
CA SER A 12 -31.71 -53.97 25.68
C SER A 12 -30.24 -54.18 25.29
N ILE A 13 -29.93 -55.25 24.55
CA ILE A 13 -28.55 -55.58 24.15
C ILE A 13 -28.13 -54.90 22.85
N VAL A 14 -29.09 -54.40 22.07
CA VAL A 14 -28.84 -53.63 20.83
C VAL A 14 -27.90 -52.45 21.08
N HIS A 15 -27.88 -51.90 22.30
CA HIS A 15 -27.04 -50.78 22.68
C HIS A 15 -25.53 -51.09 22.69
N PHE A 16 -25.14 -52.36 22.80
CA PHE A 16 -23.73 -52.80 22.82
C PHE A 16 -23.12 -52.98 21.42
N GLY A 17 -23.86 -52.70 20.32
CA GLY A 17 -23.31 -52.72 18.96
C GLY A 17 -22.88 -54.12 18.53
N ASP A 18 -21.61 -54.32 18.14
CA ASP A 18 -21.06 -55.63 17.76
C ASP A 18 -20.21 -56.28 18.87
N ASN A 19 -20.15 -55.68 20.07
CA ASN A 19 -19.35 -56.21 21.17
C ASN A 19 -20.04 -57.44 21.80
N ALA A 20 -19.64 -58.62 21.34
CA ALA A 20 -20.22 -59.90 21.76
C ALA A 20 -20.05 -60.18 23.26
N GLU A 21 -18.92 -59.78 23.86
CA GLU A 21 -18.66 -59.99 25.28
C GLU A 21 -19.59 -59.14 26.16
N GLN A 22 -19.79 -57.88 25.80
CA GLN A 22 -20.71 -56.99 26.53
C GLN A 22 -22.17 -57.40 26.34
N LYS A 23 -22.56 -57.86 25.15
CA LYS A 23 -23.90 -58.43 24.93
C LYS A 23 -24.14 -59.63 25.80
N PHE A 24 -23.19 -60.56 25.85
CA PHE A 24 -23.30 -61.76 26.65
C PHE A 24 -23.35 -61.46 28.15
N ALA A 25 -22.50 -60.56 28.65
CA ALA A 25 -22.54 -60.12 30.04
C ALA A 25 -23.87 -59.41 30.39
N ALA A 26 -24.39 -58.59 29.48
CA ALA A 26 -25.67 -57.93 29.66
C ALA A 26 -26.84 -58.92 29.68
N GLU A 27 -26.85 -59.92 28.79
CA GLU A 27 -27.84 -61.00 28.81
C GLU A 27 -27.84 -61.74 30.15
N GLN A 28 -26.67 -62.05 30.70
CA GLN A 28 -26.56 -62.71 32.01
C GLN A 28 -27.13 -61.86 33.15
N VAL A 29 -26.85 -60.55 33.15
CA VAL A 29 -27.39 -59.63 34.16
C VAL A 29 -28.90 -59.48 34.01
N ILE A 30 -29.41 -59.41 32.78
CA ILE A 30 -30.85 -59.35 32.51
C ILE A 30 -31.53 -60.64 33.01
N ASP A 31 -30.95 -61.81 32.72
CA ASP A 31 -31.47 -63.10 33.18
C ASP A 31 -31.47 -63.22 34.71
N GLN A 32 -30.41 -62.73 35.36
CA GLN A 32 -30.34 -62.71 36.82
C GLN A 32 -31.41 -61.80 37.43
N LEU A 33 -31.58 -60.58 36.90
CA LEU A 33 -32.56 -59.62 37.40
C LEU A 33 -34.00 -60.10 37.17
N LEU A 34 -34.27 -60.76 36.03
CA LEU A 34 -35.60 -61.32 35.75
C LEU A 34 -35.90 -62.54 36.62
N GLY A 35 -34.88 -63.33 36.97
CA GLY A 35 -35.01 -64.41 37.95
C GLY A 35 -35.28 -63.90 39.37
N GLU A 36 -34.82 -62.70 39.71
CA GLU A 36 -34.95 -62.11 41.05
C GLU A 36 -36.23 -61.26 41.21
N TYR A 37 -36.67 -60.54 40.17
CA TYR A 37 -37.74 -59.53 40.27
C TYR A 37 -38.98 -59.83 39.39
N GLY A 38 -38.96 -60.88 38.56
CA GLY A 38 -40.09 -61.23 37.67
C GLY A 38 -40.18 -60.37 36.39
N ASP A 39 -41.23 -60.58 35.60
CA ASP A 39 -41.44 -59.93 34.27
C ASP A 39 -42.46 -58.78 34.29
N GLU A 40 -42.96 -58.38 35.47
CA GLU A 40 -43.92 -57.29 35.63
C GLU A 40 -43.35 -55.95 35.12
N GLY A 41 -44.08 -55.29 34.21
CA GLY A 41 -43.68 -54.00 33.62
C GLY A 41 -42.69 -54.08 32.45
N MET A 42 -42.27 -55.29 32.04
CA MET A 42 -41.36 -55.49 30.90
C MET A 42 -41.97 -54.94 29.59
N ALA A 43 -43.24 -55.26 29.31
CA ALA A 43 -43.93 -54.80 28.11
C ALA A 43 -44.05 -53.27 28.02
N GLU A 44 -44.17 -52.57 29.15
CA GLU A 44 -44.20 -51.10 29.21
C GLU A 44 -42.80 -50.49 29.03
N SER A 45 -41.75 -51.25 29.36
CA SER A 45 -40.35 -50.82 29.29
C SER A 45 -39.74 -50.97 27.89
N ILE A 46 -40.18 -51.97 27.10
CA ILE A 46 -39.73 -52.20 25.71
C ILE A 46 -39.75 -50.92 24.85
N PRO A 47 -40.87 -50.15 24.75
CA PRO A 47 -40.88 -48.93 23.93
C PRO A 47 -39.94 -47.84 24.46
N ARG A 48 -39.80 -47.69 25.79
CA ARG A 48 -38.92 -46.68 26.40
C ARG A 48 -37.44 -46.98 26.16
N VAL A 49 -37.03 -48.25 26.25
CA VAL A 49 -35.66 -48.69 25.97
C VAL A 49 -35.37 -48.63 24.46
N GLY A 50 -36.36 -48.95 23.62
CA GLY A 50 -36.28 -48.85 22.17
C GLY A 50 -36.15 -47.41 21.62
N GLU A 51 -36.70 -46.41 22.33
CA GLU A 51 -36.62 -45.00 21.93
C GLU A 51 -35.30 -44.32 22.32
N ALA A 52 -34.67 -44.72 23.44
CA ALA A 52 -33.39 -44.19 23.91
C ALA A 52 -32.27 -44.10 22.84
N PRO A 53 -32.04 -45.10 21.96
CA PRO A 53 -31.00 -45.03 20.93
C PRO A 53 -31.30 -43.97 19.87
N THR A 54 -32.58 -43.71 19.55
CA THR A 54 -32.95 -42.67 18.58
C THR A 54 -32.74 -41.27 19.14
N MET A 55 -33.00 -41.06 20.44
CA MET A 55 -32.78 -39.77 21.11
C MET A 55 -31.30 -39.41 21.18
N VAL A 56 -30.44 -40.36 21.58
CA VAL A 56 -28.98 -40.16 21.63
C VAL A 56 -28.40 -39.94 20.23
N GLN A 57 -28.89 -40.67 19.21
CA GLN A 57 -28.48 -40.46 17.82
C GLN A 57 -28.92 -39.11 17.27
N ARG A 58 -30.14 -38.64 17.59
CA ARG A 58 -30.63 -37.31 17.21
C ARG A 58 -29.83 -36.19 17.87
N ILE A 59 -29.53 -36.29 19.16
CA ILE A 59 -28.69 -35.32 19.87
C ILE A 59 -27.28 -35.27 19.26
N ARG A 60 -26.68 -36.45 18.98
CA ARG A 60 -25.38 -36.54 18.30
C ARG A 60 -25.41 -35.94 16.90
N GLY A 61 -26.42 -36.27 16.09
CA GLY A 61 -26.62 -35.71 14.75
C GLY A 61 -26.77 -34.19 14.77
N GLY A 62 -27.52 -33.66 15.75
CA GLY A 62 -27.63 -32.22 16.00
C GLY A 62 -26.27 -31.59 16.35
N LEU A 63 -25.51 -32.23 17.24
CA LEU A 63 -24.19 -31.75 17.64
C LEU A 63 -23.20 -31.74 16.45
N TYR A 64 -23.19 -32.79 15.63
CA TYR A 64 -22.39 -32.83 14.40
C TYR A 64 -22.78 -31.74 13.42
N THR A 65 -24.09 -31.47 13.27
CA THR A 65 -24.58 -30.40 12.39
C THR A 65 -24.14 -29.04 12.89
N VAL A 66 -24.23 -28.77 14.19
CA VAL A 66 -23.75 -27.52 14.81
C VAL A 66 -22.24 -27.38 14.66
N CYS A 67 -21.47 -28.44 14.88
CA CYS A 67 -20.02 -28.44 14.68
C CYS A 67 -19.64 -28.19 13.21
N LEU A 68 -20.34 -28.81 12.26
CA LEU A 68 -20.14 -28.60 10.83
C LEU A 68 -20.44 -27.15 10.43
N LEU A 69 -21.57 -26.60 10.88
CA LEU A 69 -21.95 -25.21 10.62
C LEU A 69 -20.90 -24.23 11.18
N LEU A 70 -20.43 -24.46 12.41
CA LEU A 70 -19.35 -23.67 13.00
C LEU A 70 -18.02 -23.82 12.23
N CYS A 71 -17.68 -25.02 11.76
CA CYS A 71 -16.50 -25.22 10.91
C CYS A 71 -16.60 -24.45 9.59
N LEU A 72 -17.78 -24.44 8.96
CA LEU A 72 -18.03 -23.67 7.74
C LEU A 72 -17.95 -22.17 7.98
N VAL A 73 -18.46 -21.67 9.12
CA VAL A 73 -18.32 -20.26 9.51
C VAL A 73 -16.85 -19.89 9.74
N ILE A 74 -16.07 -20.75 10.42
CA ILE A 74 -14.63 -20.54 10.65
C ILE A 74 -13.85 -20.57 9.34
N LEU A 75 -14.13 -21.55 8.46
CA LEU A 75 -13.51 -21.65 7.13
C LEU A 75 -13.87 -20.46 6.23
N GLY A 76 -15.13 -20.01 6.27
CA GLY A 76 -15.56 -18.80 5.58
C GLY A 76 -14.84 -17.56 6.10
N HIS A 77 -14.73 -17.41 7.42
CA HIS A 77 -13.96 -16.33 8.05
C HIS A 77 -12.46 -16.39 7.68
N PHE A 78 -11.88 -17.59 7.61
CA PHE A 78 -10.49 -17.81 7.19
C PHE A 78 -10.25 -17.45 5.72
N GLY A 79 -11.08 -17.97 4.82
CA GLY A 79 -11.03 -17.64 3.39
C GLY A 79 -11.18 -16.14 3.17
N PHE A 80 -12.05 -15.50 3.95
CA PHE A 80 -12.24 -14.07 3.95
C PHE A 80 -10.98 -13.29 4.39
N GLN A 81 -10.31 -13.68 5.48
CA GLN A 81 -9.08 -13.00 5.96
C GLN A 81 -7.91 -13.15 4.98
N VAL A 82 -7.75 -14.33 4.36
CA VAL A 82 -6.72 -14.55 3.33
C VAL A 82 -7.03 -13.75 2.07
N TYR A 83 -8.30 -13.73 1.65
CA TYR A 83 -8.75 -12.86 0.56
C TYR A 83 -8.49 -11.39 0.87
N PHE A 84 -8.76 -10.94 2.09
CA PHE A 84 -8.51 -9.57 2.55
C PHE A 84 -7.03 -9.17 2.45
N VAL A 85 -6.10 -10.03 2.89
CA VAL A 85 -4.66 -9.76 2.77
C VAL A 85 -4.23 -9.77 1.30
N LYS A 86 -4.75 -10.70 0.50
CA LYS A 86 -4.49 -10.74 -0.94
C LYS A 86 -5.04 -9.49 -1.65
N SER A 87 -6.24 -9.03 -1.31
CA SER A 87 -6.82 -7.83 -1.91
C SER A 87 -6.04 -6.57 -1.55
N VAL A 88 -5.51 -6.48 -0.33
CA VAL A 88 -4.59 -5.39 0.05
C VAL A 88 -3.26 -5.49 -0.72
N TYR A 89 -2.76 -6.70 -0.96
CA TYR A 89 -1.56 -6.92 -1.79
C TYR A 89 -1.79 -6.51 -3.24
N ASP A 90 -2.93 -6.89 -3.83
CA ASP A 90 -3.32 -6.52 -5.19
C ASP A 90 -3.57 -5.01 -5.29
N MET A 91 -4.13 -4.38 -4.25
CA MET A 91 -4.32 -2.91 -4.14
C MET A 91 -2.99 -2.15 -4.20
N GLY A 92 -1.87 -2.78 -3.81
CA GLY A 92 -0.54 -2.21 -3.96
C GLY A 92 -0.08 -2.03 -5.41
N PHE A 93 -0.76 -2.63 -6.40
CA PHE A 93 -0.33 -2.60 -7.80
C PHE A 93 -1.43 -2.56 -8.87
N THR A 94 -2.70 -2.81 -8.52
CA THR A 94 -3.80 -2.82 -9.50
C THR A 94 -4.99 -2.04 -8.98
N TYR A 95 -5.45 -1.16 -9.87
CA TYR A 95 -6.67 -0.38 -9.89
C TYR A 95 -7.82 -0.93 -9.03
N TRP A 96 -8.53 -0.01 -8.39
CA TRP A 96 -9.81 -0.21 -7.73
C TRP A 96 -10.81 -0.81 -8.74
N ASP A 97 -11.12 -2.09 -8.59
CA ASP A 97 -12.15 -2.77 -9.39
C ASP A 97 -13.54 -2.11 -9.20
N GLU A 98 -14.38 -2.26 -10.23
CA GLU A 98 -15.69 -1.59 -10.44
C GLU A 98 -16.73 -1.77 -9.33
N ASP A 99 -16.51 -2.71 -8.39
CA ASP A 99 -17.38 -2.96 -7.26
C ASP A 99 -16.72 -2.44 -5.98
N GLY A 100 -16.95 -1.16 -5.66
CA GLY A 100 -16.52 -0.47 -4.43
C GLY A 100 -16.38 -1.43 -3.24
N SER A 101 -15.13 -1.83 -3.00
CA SER A 101 -14.83 -3.08 -2.31
C SER A 101 -15.38 -3.13 -0.88
N TYR A 102 -15.68 -4.33 -0.37
CA TYR A 102 -16.01 -4.61 1.04
C TYR A 102 -15.16 -3.80 2.04
N PHE A 103 -13.90 -3.55 1.69
CA PHE A 103 -12.93 -2.78 2.44
C PHE A 103 -13.32 -1.31 2.63
N GLU A 104 -13.79 -0.64 1.58
CA GLU A 104 -14.32 0.71 1.68
C GLU A 104 -15.52 0.72 2.62
N ASN A 105 -16.43 -0.23 2.48
CA ASN A 105 -17.60 -0.36 3.35
C ASN A 105 -17.22 -0.61 4.83
N GLN A 106 -16.17 -1.39 5.11
CA GLN A 106 -15.70 -1.58 6.49
C GLN A 106 -15.01 -0.33 7.05
N MET A 107 -14.21 0.35 6.23
CA MET A 107 -13.51 1.59 6.62
C MET A 107 -14.45 2.78 6.79
N THR A 108 -15.60 2.76 6.12
CA THR A 108 -16.55 3.89 6.09
C THR A 108 -17.86 3.62 6.83
N LYS A 109 -18.01 2.46 7.49
CA LYS A 109 -19.28 2.08 8.15
C LYS A 109 -19.77 3.11 9.18
N HIS A 110 -18.85 3.82 9.83
CA HIS A 110 -19.13 4.87 10.82
C HIS A 110 -19.23 6.27 10.22
N LEU A 111 -18.97 6.41 8.92
CA LEU A 111 -18.94 7.69 8.21
C LEU A 111 -20.26 7.99 7.51
N ASN A 112 -20.68 9.24 7.58
CA ASN A 112 -21.81 9.77 6.83
C ASN A 112 -21.46 9.95 5.33
N ARG A 113 -22.43 10.40 4.53
CA ARG A 113 -22.25 10.58 3.06
C ARG A 113 -21.11 11.53 2.73
N ASP A 114 -21.08 12.70 3.35
CA ASP A 114 -20.12 13.76 3.01
C ASP A 114 -18.71 13.36 3.43
N GLU A 115 -18.56 12.70 4.59
CA GLU A 115 -17.29 12.12 5.06
C GLU A 115 -16.76 11.03 4.11
N ARG A 116 -17.64 10.22 3.52
CA ARG A 116 -17.25 9.25 2.49
C ARG A 116 -16.76 9.94 1.22
N ILE A 117 -17.43 11.01 0.80
CA ILE A 117 -17.02 11.82 -0.35
C ILE A 117 -15.65 12.47 -0.09
N ILE A 118 -15.36 12.94 1.13
CA ILE A 118 -14.04 13.49 1.49
C ILE A 118 -12.92 12.46 1.31
N LEU A 119 -13.17 11.18 1.61
CA LEU A 119 -12.21 10.11 1.40
C LEU A 119 -12.09 9.70 -0.08
N PHE A 120 -13.22 9.43 -0.74
CA PHE A 120 -13.21 8.68 -2.01
C PHE A 120 -13.82 9.44 -3.20
N GLY A 121 -14.36 10.63 -3.01
CA GLY A 121 -15.32 11.21 -3.94
C GLY A 121 -16.65 10.44 -3.95
N ASP A 122 -17.60 10.86 -4.79
CA ASP A 122 -18.89 10.16 -4.91
C ASP A 122 -18.76 8.89 -5.76
N GLN A 123 -18.45 7.77 -5.11
CA GLN A 123 -18.25 6.46 -5.74
C GLN A 123 -19.47 5.92 -6.51
N SER A 124 -20.66 6.53 -6.41
CA SER A 124 -21.79 6.18 -7.27
C SER A 124 -21.61 6.61 -8.72
N LEU A 125 -20.68 7.53 -8.98
CA LEU A 125 -20.37 8.07 -10.30
C LEU A 125 -19.25 7.26 -10.95
N ARG A 126 -19.25 7.17 -12.29
CA ARG A 126 -18.27 6.36 -13.04
C ARG A 126 -16.99 7.11 -13.37
N SER A 127 -17.10 8.38 -13.77
CA SER A 127 -15.94 9.20 -14.10
C SER A 127 -15.24 9.66 -12.81
N GLU A 128 -13.90 9.65 -12.83
CA GLU A 128 -13.11 10.20 -11.72
C GLU A 128 -13.37 11.69 -11.56
N THR A 129 -13.49 12.42 -12.67
CA THR A 129 -13.88 13.84 -12.69
C THR A 129 -15.21 14.06 -11.98
N GLU A 130 -16.23 13.27 -12.27
CA GLU A 130 -17.55 13.39 -11.63
C GLU A 130 -17.51 13.05 -10.13
N ARG A 131 -16.74 12.03 -9.74
CA ARG A 131 -16.54 11.64 -8.33
C ARG A 131 -15.97 12.80 -7.51
N TYR A 132 -14.91 13.44 -8.02
CA TYR A 132 -14.25 14.55 -7.33
C TYR A 132 -14.93 15.90 -7.57
N ARG A 133 -15.78 16.02 -8.60
CA ARG A 133 -16.71 17.14 -8.73
C ARG A 133 -17.66 17.16 -7.54
N ALA A 134 -18.21 16.02 -7.14
CA ALA A 134 -19.06 15.92 -5.96
C ALA A 134 -18.33 16.30 -4.66
N LEU A 135 -17.02 16.02 -4.55
CA LEU A 135 -16.19 16.52 -3.44
C LEU A 135 -16.10 18.05 -3.46
N TRP A 136 -15.79 18.63 -4.62
CA TRP A 136 -15.72 20.08 -4.77
C TRP A 136 -17.06 20.77 -4.51
N ASP A 137 -18.18 20.16 -4.90
CA ASP A 137 -19.52 20.71 -4.65
C ASP A 137 -19.91 20.74 -3.15
N LEU A 138 -19.21 20.00 -2.26
CA LEU A 138 -19.41 20.11 -0.81
C LEU A 138 -18.98 21.48 -0.27
N ASP A 139 -17.90 22.03 -0.81
CA ASP A 139 -17.42 23.38 -0.51
C ASP A 139 -16.64 23.90 -1.72
N ILE A 140 -17.34 24.67 -2.55
CA ILE A 140 -16.78 25.19 -3.80
C ILE A 140 -15.62 26.16 -3.56
N THR A 141 -15.54 26.75 -2.37
CA THR A 141 -14.48 27.70 -2.00
C THR A 141 -13.24 27.02 -1.43
N ASN A 142 -13.29 25.70 -1.20
CA ASN A 142 -12.18 24.95 -0.63
C ASN A 142 -11.10 24.66 -1.69
N PRO A 143 -9.90 25.25 -1.57
CA PRO A 143 -8.84 25.08 -2.57
C PRO A 143 -8.33 23.64 -2.70
N ALA A 144 -8.40 22.85 -1.61
CA ALA A 144 -7.96 21.45 -1.65
C ALA A 144 -8.95 20.57 -2.41
N TYR A 145 -10.25 20.83 -2.28
CA TYR A 145 -11.28 20.05 -2.97
C TYR A 145 -11.28 20.37 -4.46
N TYR A 146 -11.17 21.65 -4.82
CA TYR A 146 -11.00 22.06 -6.21
C TYR A 146 -9.77 21.42 -6.86
N PHE A 147 -8.65 21.35 -6.13
CA PHE A 147 -7.43 20.73 -6.64
C PHE A 147 -7.62 19.24 -6.98
N GLU A 148 -8.29 18.45 -6.12
CA GLU A 148 -8.59 17.05 -6.41
C GLU A 148 -9.47 16.90 -7.66
N TYR A 149 -10.49 17.76 -7.79
CA TYR A 149 -11.30 17.82 -9.02
C TYR A 149 -10.45 18.14 -10.25
N ALA A 150 -9.59 19.15 -10.20
CA ALA A 150 -8.76 19.55 -11.34
C ALA A 150 -7.80 18.44 -11.77
N MET A 151 -7.30 17.65 -10.82
CA MET A 151 -6.45 16.51 -11.11
C MET A 151 -7.23 15.33 -11.71
N ALA A 152 -8.43 15.05 -11.20
CA ALA A 152 -9.33 14.07 -11.77
C ALA A 152 -9.74 14.45 -13.21
N TYR A 153 -10.07 15.73 -13.43
CA TYR A 153 -10.33 16.29 -14.75
C TYR A 153 -9.15 16.04 -15.69
N GLN A 154 -7.92 16.27 -15.22
CA GLN A 154 -6.71 15.98 -16.00
C GLN A 154 -6.55 14.49 -16.33
N GLY A 155 -6.89 13.59 -15.41
CA GLY A 155 -6.88 12.15 -15.64
C GLY A 155 -7.80 11.75 -16.81
N ASP A 156 -9.05 12.24 -16.79
CA ASP A 156 -10.06 11.89 -17.79
C ASP A 156 -9.88 12.63 -19.13
N HIS A 157 -9.46 13.89 -19.11
CA HIS A 157 -9.42 14.75 -20.31
C HIS A 157 -8.01 14.97 -20.87
N GLY A 158 -6.96 14.60 -20.12
CA GLY A 158 -5.57 14.80 -20.50
C GLY A 158 -5.03 16.22 -20.31
N THR A 159 -5.88 17.21 -19.99
CA THR A 159 -5.52 18.60 -19.73
C THR A 159 -6.11 19.10 -18.43
N LEU A 160 -5.56 20.15 -17.84
CA LEU A 160 -6.20 20.84 -16.71
C LEU A 160 -7.52 21.51 -17.15
N PRO A 161 -8.42 21.85 -16.20
CA PRO A 161 -9.54 22.74 -16.48
C PRO A 161 -9.07 24.05 -17.16
N PRO A 162 -9.77 24.56 -18.19
CA PRO A 162 -9.34 25.76 -18.92
C PRO A 162 -9.18 27.01 -18.04
N ASP A 163 -9.98 27.10 -16.99
CA ASP A 163 -10.02 28.16 -15.98
C ASP A 163 -9.15 27.84 -14.74
N PHE A 164 -8.29 26.82 -14.79
CA PHE A 164 -7.55 26.32 -13.61
C PHE A 164 -6.83 27.42 -12.82
N ILE A 165 -6.14 28.32 -13.51
CA ILE A 165 -5.40 29.42 -12.90
C ILE A 165 -6.35 30.54 -12.45
N GLU A 166 -7.33 30.89 -13.27
CA GLU A 166 -8.30 31.96 -12.98
C GLU A 166 -9.13 31.63 -11.73
N TYR A 167 -9.69 30.42 -11.69
CA TYR A 167 -10.44 29.93 -10.55
C TYR A 167 -9.56 29.75 -9.30
N GLY A 168 -8.32 29.29 -9.49
CA GLY A 168 -7.34 29.19 -8.40
C GLY A 168 -7.04 30.54 -7.75
N GLU A 169 -6.97 31.62 -8.54
CA GLU A 169 -6.80 33.00 -8.05
C GLU A 169 -8.05 33.52 -7.33
N GLU A 170 -9.25 33.10 -7.74
CA GLU A 170 -10.50 33.45 -7.06
C GLU A 170 -10.57 32.86 -5.63
N ILE A 171 -10.23 31.57 -5.49
CA ILE A 171 -10.40 30.84 -4.21
C ILE A 171 -9.16 30.89 -3.29
N ASP A 172 -7.97 31.15 -3.83
CA ASP A 172 -6.72 31.25 -3.05
C ASP A 172 -5.77 32.30 -3.67
N PRO A 173 -6.12 33.60 -3.53
CA PRO A 173 -5.49 34.69 -4.25
C PRO A 173 -3.99 34.83 -3.95
N GLY A 174 -3.22 35.12 -5.02
CA GLY A 174 -1.78 35.32 -4.97
C GLY A 174 -0.98 34.04 -4.70
N ASN A 175 -1.58 32.86 -4.82
CA ASN A 175 -0.87 31.59 -4.65
C ASN A 175 -0.25 31.10 -5.96
N GLY A 176 1.08 31.21 -6.09
CA GLY A 176 1.84 30.74 -7.24
C GLY A 176 1.84 29.23 -7.46
N TRP A 177 1.25 28.45 -6.55
CA TRP A 177 1.12 27.01 -6.67
C TRP A 177 0.36 26.58 -7.95
N TYR A 178 -0.71 27.28 -8.33
CA TYR A 178 -1.49 26.95 -9.53
C TYR A 178 -0.68 27.11 -10.81
N ALA A 179 0.04 28.23 -10.94
CA ALA A 179 0.93 28.47 -12.08
C ALA A 179 2.06 27.41 -12.15
N TYR A 180 2.59 27.00 -11.00
CA TYR A 180 3.62 25.96 -10.93
C TYR A 180 3.11 24.58 -11.37
N ILE A 181 1.90 24.20 -10.94
CA ILE A 181 1.29 22.93 -11.36
C ILE A 181 0.95 22.97 -12.84
N ALA A 182 0.37 24.06 -13.34
CA ALA A 182 0.12 24.25 -14.77
C ALA A 182 1.41 24.12 -15.60
N ALA A 183 2.51 24.74 -15.15
CA ALA A 183 3.82 24.58 -15.77
C ALA A 183 4.28 23.12 -15.82
N GLY A 184 4.01 22.34 -14.76
CA GLY A 184 4.34 20.91 -14.70
C GLY A 184 3.59 20.06 -15.71
N PHE A 185 2.31 20.34 -15.94
CA PHE A 185 1.50 19.64 -16.93
C PHE A 185 1.86 20.06 -18.36
N GLU A 186 2.06 21.36 -18.60
CA GLU A 186 2.47 21.87 -19.90
C GLU A 186 3.89 21.44 -20.29
N ALA A 187 4.78 21.19 -19.32
CA ALA A 187 6.16 20.78 -19.58
C ALA A 187 6.30 19.35 -20.11
N ASP A 188 5.24 18.53 -20.08
CA ASP A 188 5.35 17.15 -20.57
C ASP A 188 5.64 17.12 -22.07
N ARG A 189 6.64 16.32 -22.45
CA ARG A 189 7.13 16.14 -23.84
C ARG A 189 7.58 17.41 -24.59
N VAL A 190 7.57 18.59 -23.96
CA VAL A 190 8.08 19.84 -24.56
C VAL A 190 9.58 19.77 -24.81
N VAL A 191 10.31 19.15 -23.89
CA VAL A 191 11.76 18.99 -23.98
C VAL A 191 12.15 17.52 -23.99
N VAL A 192 12.94 17.12 -24.98
CA VAL A 192 13.50 15.78 -25.09
C VAL A 192 15.01 15.83 -25.01
N LYS A 193 15.58 14.88 -24.28
CA LYS A 193 17.03 14.70 -24.21
C LYS A 193 17.51 14.12 -25.54
N SER A 194 18.23 14.88 -26.37
CA SER A 194 18.87 14.28 -27.54
C SER A 194 20.05 13.43 -27.04
N SER A 195 19.94 12.11 -27.21
CA SER A 195 21.13 11.27 -27.19
C SER A 195 21.70 11.33 -28.60
N THR A 196 22.75 12.12 -28.84
CA THR A 196 23.64 11.84 -29.96
C THR A 196 24.26 10.48 -29.70
N VAL A 197 23.63 9.45 -30.28
CA VAL A 197 24.16 8.10 -30.35
C VAL A 197 25.45 8.19 -31.14
N SER A 198 26.60 8.17 -30.47
CA SER A 198 27.80 7.65 -31.10
C SER A 198 27.49 6.21 -31.48
N SER A 199 27.54 5.93 -32.78
CA SER A 199 27.24 4.64 -33.39
C SER A 199 27.95 3.50 -32.67
N ARG A 200 27.24 2.78 -31.80
CA ARG A 200 27.61 1.42 -31.42
C ARG A 200 26.34 0.60 -31.26
N ALA A 201 26.28 -0.47 -32.06
CA ALA A 201 25.17 -1.39 -32.19
C ALA A 201 24.66 -1.90 -30.82
N PRO A 202 23.36 -2.19 -30.69
CA PRO A 202 22.76 -2.60 -29.43
C PRO A 202 23.25 -3.99 -29.03
N THR A 203 24.15 -4.08 -28.05
CA THR A 203 24.40 -5.34 -27.35
C THR A 203 23.21 -5.64 -26.44
N ARG A 204 22.31 -6.46 -26.98
CA ARG A 204 21.21 -7.17 -26.33
C ARG A 204 21.59 -7.56 -24.89
N SER A 205 21.00 -6.89 -23.89
CA SER A 205 21.24 -7.21 -22.49
C SER A 205 20.61 -8.56 -22.15
N ARG A 206 21.44 -9.60 -22.07
CA ARG A 206 21.04 -10.90 -21.53
C ARG A 206 21.03 -10.79 -20.00
N ARG A 207 19.83 -10.65 -19.44
CA ARG A 207 19.55 -10.79 -18.00
C ARG A 207 20.02 -12.19 -17.56
N SER A 208 21.18 -12.30 -16.91
CA SER A 208 21.59 -13.53 -16.23
C SER A 208 21.40 -13.38 -14.73
N ARG A 209 20.29 -13.96 -14.24
CA ARG A 209 20.15 -14.46 -12.88
C ARG A 209 21.30 -15.45 -12.62
N GLY A 210 22.09 -15.26 -11.56
CA GLY A 210 23.14 -16.23 -11.22
C GLY A 210 24.01 -15.86 -10.02
N ARG A 211 23.55 -16.24 -8.82
CA ARG A 211 24.30 -16.90 -7.73
C ARG A 211 25.62 -16.28 -7.22
N ARG A 212 25.60 -15.92 -5.92
CA ARG A 212 26.76 -15.77 -5.01
C ARG A 212 27.82 -16.87 -5.22
N GLY A 213 29.09 -16.50 -5.24
CA GLY A 213 30.20 -17.44 -5.07
C GLY A 213 31.61 -16.87 -5.31
N LYS A 214 32.28 -16.54 -4.20
CA LYS A 214 33.75 -16.56 -3.92
C LYS A 214 34.72 -15.62 -4.66
N ALA A 215 35.70 -15.20 -3.86
CA ALA A 215 36.73 -14.19 -4.10
C ALA A 215 37.81 -14.59 -5.11
N ALA A 216 38.40 -13.58 -5.75
CA ALA A 216 39.71 -13.61 -6.41
C ALA A 216 40.41 -12.23 -6.25
N PRO A 217 41.76 -12.15 -6.28
CA PRO A 217 42.57 -11.10 -5.66
C PRO A 217 42.82 -9.86 -6.56
N PRO A 218 43.37 -8.75 -6.02
CA PRO A 218 43.46 -7.49 -6.75
C PRO A 218 44.65 -7.49 -7.72
N ALA A 219 44.42 -7.07 -8.96
CA ALA A 219 45.45 -6.66 -9.91
C ALA A 219 45.43 -5.13 -10.05
N PRO A 220 46.59 -4.48 -10.28
CA PRO A 220 46.77 -3.04 -10.09
C PRO A 220 46.05 -2.22 -11.17
N ALA A 221 45.33 -1.19 -10.75
CA ALA A 221 44.63 -0.27 -11.64
C ALA A 221 45.65 0.60 -12.39
N ALA A 222 45.95 0.22 -13.63
CA ALA A 222 46.37 1.16 -14.66
C ALA A 222 45.29 2.25 -14.80
N SER A 223 45.73 3.50 -14.90
CA SER A 223 44.92 4.69 -15.09
C SER A 223 43.94 4.53 -16.27
N VAL A 224 42.67 4.30 -15.96
CA VAL A 224 41.58 4.38 -16.93
C VAL A 224 41.42 5.84 -17.33
N PRO A 225 41.52 6.21 -18.62
CA PRO A 225 41.22 7.56 -19.06
C PRO A 225 39.77 7.90 -18.74
N ALA A 226 39.55 9.05 -18.11
CA ALA A 226 38.22 9.55 -17.80
C ALA A 226 37.37 9.56 -19.08
N ILE A 227 36.32 8.74 -19.11
CA ILE A 227 35.32 8.75 -20.18
C ILE A 227 34.67 10.13 -20.16
N ALA A 228 34.98 10.96 -21.16
CA ALA A 228 34.30 12.23 -21.36
C ALA A 228 32.78 11.96 -21.45
N LYS A 229 32.01 12.50 -20.50
CA LYS A 229 30.55 12.42 -20.54
C LYS A 229 30.08 13.05 -21.86
N PRO A 230 29.17 12.41 -22.61
CA PRO A 230 28.57 13.04 -23.78
C PRO A 230 27.84 14.32 -23.35
N THR A 231 28.15 15.43 -24.02
CA THR A 231 27.42 16.70 -23.87
C THR A 231 25.99 16.47 -24.35
N THR A 232 25.11 16.27 -23.38
CA THR A 232 23.68 16.12 -23.62
C THR A 232 23.17 17.43 -24.21
N LYS A 233 22.55 17.40 -25.39
CA LYS A 233 21.83 18.58 -25.92
C LYS A 233 20.33 18.40 -25.71
N TRP A 234 19.68 19.36 -25.09
CA TRP A 234 18.23 19.39 -24.93
C TRP A 234 17.57 19.90 -26.21
N HIS A 235 16.56 19.17 -26.69
CA HIS A 235 15.78 19.55 -27.86
C HIS A 235 14.40 20.04 -27.44
N VAL A 236 14.00 21.22 -27.90
CA VAL A 236 12.66 21.79 -27.69
C VAL A 236 11.77 21.38 -28.85
N ASN A 237 10.71 20.63 -28.57
CA ASN A 237 9.78 20.13 -29.58
C ASN A 237 8.66 21.12 -29.93
N ASP A 238 8.32 22.01 -28.99
CA ASP A 238 7.26 22.99 -29.12
C ASP A 238 7.69 24.29 -28.42
N GLU A 239 8.03 25.30 -29.21
CA GLU A 239 8.56 26.56 -28.70
C GLU A 239 7.48 27.41 -28.01
N ALA A 240 6.22 27.28 -28.42
CA ALA A 240 5.11 28.00 -27.82
C ALA A 240 4.83 27.46 -26.42
N LYS A 241 4.68 26.13 -26.27
CA LYS A 241 4.56 25.49 -24.96
C LYS A 241 5.78 25.70 -24.09
N TYR A 242 6.98 25.67 -24.66
CA TYR A 242 8.22 25.97 -23.93
C TYR A 242 8.20 27.37 -23.31
N THR A 243 7.81 28.37 -24.10
CA THR A 243 7.69 29.75 -23.64
C THR A 243 6.61 29.88 -22.57
N GLU A 244 5.48 29.20 -22.75
CA GLU A 244 4.38 29.22 -21.78
C GLU A 244 4.78 28.58 -20.43
N VAL A 245 5.48 27.45 -20.46
CA VAL A 245 6.01 26.80 -19.24
C VAL A 245 6.93 27.76 -18.49
N LEU A 246 7.84 28.45 -19.17
CA LEU A 246 8.73 29.42 -18.54
C LEU A 246 7.94 30.62 -17.98
N ARG A 247 6.93 31.11 -18.71
CA ARG A 247 6.05 32.20 -18.24
C ARG A 247 5.34 31.81 -16.94
N LEU A 248 4.71 30.64 -16.92
CA LEU A 248 4.02 30.08 -15.75
C LEU A 248 4.99 29.86 -14.57
N TYR A 249 6.18 29.33 -14.86
CA TYR A 249 7.22 29.12 -13.86
C TYR A 249 7.70 30.42 -13.22
N TYR A 250 7.92 31.47 -14.02
CA TYR A 250 8.28 32.79 -13.49
C TYR A 250 7.14 33.43 -12.70
N ALA A 251 5.90 33.33 -13.19
CA ALA A 251 4.73 33.81 -12.46
C ALA A 251 4.60 33.13 -11.09
N ALA A 252 4.85 31.81 -11.01
CA ALA A 252 4.86 31.08 -9.76
C ALA A 252 5.94 31.57 -8.77
N ALA A 253 7.11 31.96 -9.26
CA ALA A 253 8.19 32.50 -8.43
C ALA A 253 7.90 33.94 -7.96
N GLU A 254 7.26 34.74 -8.81
CA GLU A 254 6.91 36.14 -8.52
C GLU A 254 5.68 36.28 -7.60
N ALA A 255 4.83 35.26 -7.53
CA ALA A 255 3.64 35.25 -6.68
C ALA A 255 3.99 35.46 -5.18
N PRO A 256 3.15 36.19 -4.41
CA PRO A 256 3.42 36.49 -3.00
C PRO A 256 3.36 35.26 -2.09
N ARG A 257 2.53 34.27 -2.45
CA ARG A 257 2.38 33.01 -1.71
C ARG A 257 2.69 31.83 -2.61
N PHE A 258 3.04 30.72 -2.00
CA PHE A 258 3.20 29.43 -2.66
C PHE A 258 2.87 28.38 -1.63
N GLN A 259 1.72 27.72 -1.75
CA GLN A 259 1.23 26.77 -0.76
C GLN A 259 0.46 25.64 -1.44
N SER A 260 0.85 24.39 -1.18
CA SER A 260 0.00 23.25 -1.52
C SER A 260 -1.11 23.13 -0.48
N ASN A 261 -2.36 23.09 -0.94
CA ASN A 261 -3.53 22.91 -0.07
C ASN A 261 -3.80 21.41 0.26
N SER A 262 -2.97 20.49 -0.25
CA SER A 262 -3.16 19.05 -0.05
C SER A 262 -3.01 18.57 1.39
N LYS A 263 -2.16 19.24 2.20
CA LYS A 263 -1.89 18.83 3.59
C LYS A 263 -3.16 18.81 4.44
N GLY A 264 -3.99 19.85 4.32
CA GLY A 264 -5.21 19.99 5.12
C GLY A 264 -6.17 18.84 4.87
N LEU A 265 -6.45 18.58 3.60
CA LEU A 265 -7.30 17.47 3.16
C LEU A 265 -6.73 16.10 3.58
N VAL A 266 -5.42 15.89 3.48
CA VAL A 266 -4.82 14.61 3.92
C VAL A 266 -4.94 14.44 5.44
N CYS A 267 -4.74 15.50 6.23
CA CYS A 267 -4.96 15.45 7.67
C CYS A 267 -6.44 15.18 8.01
N GLU A 268 -7.37 15.75 7.26
CA GLU A 268 -8.81 15.49 7.41
C GLU A 268 -9.14 14.02 7.10
N ARG A 269 -8.69 13.51 5.94
CA ARG A 269 -8.82 12.10 5.55
C ARG A 269 -8.24 11.16 6.63
N LEU A 270 -7.07 11.46 7.18
CA LEU A 270 -6.45 10.67 8.26
C LEU A 270 -7.30 10.62 9.53
N ARG A 271 -7.99 11.72 9.88
CA ARG A 271 -8.91 11.74 11.04
C ARG A 271 -10.12 10.84 10.80
N LEU A 272 -10.72 10.90 9.61
CA LEU A 272 -11.88 10.07 9.25
C LEU A 272 -11.57 8.56 9.29
N LEU A 273 -10.34 8.19 8.95
CA LEU A 273 -9.85 6.80 8.99
C LEU A 273 -9.67 6.23 10.42
N ASN A 274 -9.71 7.07 11.46
CA ASN A 274 -9.70 6.70 12.89
C ASN A 274 -8.67 5.61 13.25
N LEU A 275 -7.37 5.89 13.07
CA LEU A 275 -6.29 4.91 13.25
C LEU A 275 -6.05 4.46 14.70
N GLU A 276 -6.59 5.17 15.69
CA GLU A 276 -6.22 5.01 17.11
C GLU A 276 -6.74 3.71 17.73
N ASN A 277 -7.88 3.19 17.28
CA ASN A 277 -8.56 2.04 17.90
C ASN A 277 -8.52 0.73 17.10
N HIS A 278 -7.67 0.67 16.08
CA HIS A 278 -7.61 -0.49 15.18
C HIS A 278 -6.49 -1.46 15.56
N ASP A 279 -6.81 -2.76 15.56
CA ASP A 279 -5.79 -3.82 15.52
C ASP A 279 -4.97 -3.74 14.22
N TYR A 280 -3.81 -4.40 14.18
CA TYR A 280 -2.89 -4.29 13.04
C TYR A 280 -3.57 -4.60 11.69
N THR A 281 -4.38 -5.65 11.64
CA THR A 281 -5.10 -6.06 10.42
C THR A 281 -6.08 -5.00 9.94
N SER A 282 -6.77 -4.33 10.85
CA SER A 282 -7.74 -3.29 10.50
C SER A 282 -7.07 -1.98 10.08
N ARG A 283 -5.79 -1.77 10.43
CA ARG A 283 -4.99 -0.63 9.97
C ARG A 283 -4.47 -0.79 8.54
N LEU A 284 -4.38 -2.02 8.03
CA LEU A 284 -3.88 -2.28 6.67
C LEU A 284 -4.63 -1.47 5.63
N GLY A 285 -5.94 -1.27 5.86
CA GLY A 285 -6.75 -0.60 4.89
C GLY A 285 -6.53 0.91 4.77
N PRO A 286 -6.65 1.64 5.89
CA PRO A 286 -6.18 3.01 5.97
C PRO A 286 -4.75 3.22 5.47
N ILE A 287 -3.82 2.31 5.78
CA ILE A 287 -2.43 2.40 5.31
C ILE A 287 -2.38 2.30 3.78
N ALA A 288 -3.07 1.33 3.19
CA ALA A 288 -3.10 1.15 1.73
C ALA A 288 -3.76 2.34 1.03
N TYR A 289 -4.86 2.86 1.58
CA TYR A 289 -5.51 4.08 1.10
C TYR A 289 -4.56 5.28 1.08
N ILE A 290 -3.83 5.53 2.18
CA ILE A 290 -2.87 6.64 2.26
C ILE A 290 -1.68 6.43 1.31
N ALA A 291 -1.18 5.19 1.20
CA ALA A 291 -0.10 4.85 0.27
C ALA A 291 -0.52 4.99 -1.20
N GLY A 292 -1.81 4.81 -1.51
CA GLY A 292 -2.38 4.99 -2.84
C GLY A 292 -2.70 6.43 -3.22
N GLN A 293 -2.54 7.41 -2.32
CA GLN A 293 -2.82 8.81 -2.64
C GLN A 293 -1.83 9.35 -3.68
N THR A 294 -2.35 10.00 -4.70
CA THR A 294 -1.53 10.57 -5.77
C THR A 294 -0.78 11.81 -5.27
N VAL A 295 0.54 11.82 -5.45
CA VAL A 295 1.39 13.00 -5.17
C VAL A 295 1.61 13.78 -6.46
N TYR A 296 0.76 14.77 -6.70
CA TYR A 296 0.77 15.56 -7.93
C TYR A 296 2.02 16.43 -8.11
N GLY A 297 2.75 16.69 -7.03
CA GLY A 297 4.08 17.31 -7.07
C GLY A 297 5.07 16.57 -7.99
N MET A 298 4.85 15.29 -8.31
CA MET A 298 5.68 14.54 -9.26
C MET A 298 5.75 15.18 -10.65
N LYS A 299 4.70 15.87 -11.10
CA LYS A 299 4.66 16.54 -12.41
C LYS A 299 5.68 17.68 -12.52
N SER A 300 6.12 18.25 -11.40
CA SER A 300 7.19 19.24 -11.38
C SER A 300 8.52 18.74 -11.95
N ASN A 301 8.75 17.43 -12.01
CA ASN A 301 9.94 16.85 -12.64
C ASN A 301 10.01 17.16 -14.15
N HIS A 302 8.88 17.39 -14.82
CA HIS A 302 8.88 17.80 -16.23
C HIS A 302 9.42 19.23 -16.39
N VAL A 303 9.06 20.13 -15.46
CA VAL A 303 9.60 21.52 -15.43
C VAL A 303 11.12 21.51 -15.34
N VAL A 304 11.71 20.61 -14.55
CA VAL A 304 13.18 20.49 -14.44
C VAL A 304 13.86 20.34 -15.81
N LYS A 305 13.28 19.56 -16.73
CA LYS A 305 13.86 19.39 -18.08
C LYS A 305 13.87 20.71 -18.85
N VAL A 306 12.81 21.50 -18.72
CA VAL A 306 12.69 22.84 -19.31
C VAL A 306 13.73 23.77 -18.70
N LEU A 307 13.93 23.76 -17.38
CA LEU A 307 14.96 24.58 -16.72
C LEU A 307 16.37 24.24 -17.22
N ARG A 308 16.65 22.95 -17.43
CA ARG A 308 17.96 22.49 -17.96
C ARG A 308 18.18 22.93 -19.40
N ALA A 309 17.15 22.82 -20.25
CA ALA A 309 17.20 23.33 -21.61
C ALA A 309 17.39 24.86 -21.65
N GLU A 310 16.72 25.59 -20.74
CA GLU A 310 16.84 27.05 -20.66
C GLU A 310 18.23 27.47 -20.20
N ALA A 311 18.83 26.72 -19.27
CA ALA A 311 20.21 26.92 -18.86
C ALA A 311 21.17 26.75 -20.05
N GLU A 312 21.04 25.65 -20.80
CA GLU A 312 21.84 25.39 -22.00
C GLU A 312 21.68 26.54 -23.00
N ARG A 313 20.44 26.98 -23.27
CA ARG A 313 20.13 28.10 -24.17
C ARG A 313 20.80 29.40 -23.70
N CYS A 314 20.73 29.73 -22.41
CA CYS A 314 21.39 30.91 -21.86
C CYS A 314 22.92 30.86 -22.04
N GLY A 315 23.53 29.69 -21.83
CA GLY A 315 24.97 29.49 -22.01
C GLY A 315 25.40 29.63 -23.48
N LEU A 316 24.63 29.07 -24.41
CA LEU A 316 24.87 29.18 -25.86
C LEU A 316 24.73 30.62 -26.35
N GLU A 317 23.71 31.33 -25.88
CA GLU A 317 23.46 32.75 -26.20
C GLU A 317 24.41 33.70 -25.45
N LYS A 318 25.17 33.20 -24.47
CA LYS A 318 25.98 33.99 -23.52
C LYS A 318 25.17 35.12 -22.88
N ASN A 319 23.97 34.81 -22.41
CA ASN A 319 23.01 35.77 -21.86
C ASN A 319 22.96 35.69 -20.32
N PRO A 320 23.80 36.45 -19.60
CA PRO A 320 23.89 36.38 -18.14
C PRO A 320 22.61 36.86 -17.45
N GLU A 321 21.89 37.84 -18.00
CA GLU A 321 20.68 38.38 -17.37
C GLU A 321 19.53 37.38 -17.40
N ARG A 322 19.37 36.68 -18.53
CA ARG A 322 18.41 35.58 -18.66
C ARG A 322 18.73 34.43 -17.70
N LEU A 323 20.01 34.07 -17.58
CA LEU A 323 20.45 33.05 -16.63
C LEU A 323 20.22 33.46 -15.16
N LYS A 324 20.51 34.72 -14.80
CA LYS A 324 20.24 35.25 -13.46
C LYS A 324 18.75 35.18 -13.12
N LYS A 325 17.87 35.55 -14.06
CA LYS A 325 16.42 35.43 -13.89
C LYS A 325 16.00 33.98 -13.61
N LEU A 326 16.50 33.03 -14.41
CA LEU A 326 16.25 31.60 -14.25
C LEU A 326 16.72 31.08 -12.88
N LEU A 327 17.95 31.41 -12.48
CA LEU A 327 18.54 30.99 -11.22
C LEU A 327 17.81 31.60 -10.01
N ASN A 328 17.38 32.86 -10.09
CA ASN A 328 16.62 33.50 -9.02
C ASN A 328 15.26 32.82 -8.83
N ALA A 329 14.52 32.59 -9.91
CA ALA A 329 13.25 31.87 -9.85
C ALA A 329 13.44 30.44 -9.31
N TRP A 330 14.50 29.74 -9.71
CA TRP A 330 14.85 28.43 -9.17
C TRP A 330 15.17 28.43 -7.69
N LYS A 331 15.91 29.42 -7.17
CA LYS A 331 16.16 29.55 -5.73
C LYS A 331 14.85 29.74 -4.95
N ILE A 332 14.00 30.66 -5.41
CA ILE A 332 12.72 30.97 -4.76
C ILE A 332 11.82 29.72 -4.73
N ILE A 333 11.65 29.03 -5.86
CA ILE A 333 10.82 27.83 -5.93
C ILE A 333 11.44 26.66 -5.16
N ALA A 334 12.77 26.50 -5.15
CA ALA A 334 13.46 25.50 -4.32
C ALA A 334 13.15 25.69 -2.83
N GLU A 335 13.30 26.91 -2.32
CA GLU A 335 13.01 27.24 -0.93
C GLU A 335 11.54 27.02 -0.58
N ARG A 336 10.64 27.46 -1.46
CA ARG A 336 9.19 27.27 -1.28
C ARG A 336 8.79 25.79 -1.28
N ASN A 337 9.30 24.98 -2.19
CA ASN A 337 9.05 23.53 -2.21
C ASN A 337 9.61 22.84 -0.96
N ASN A 338 10.79 23.25 -0.50
CA ASN A 338 11.38 22.69 0.72
C ASN A 338 10.57 23.02 1.97
N ASN A 339 10.02 24.24 2.06
CA ASN A 339 9.23 24.69 3.21
C ASN A 339 7.78 24.17 3.20
N ASN A 340 7.24 23.84 2.03
CA ASN A 340 5.89 23.28 1.89
C ASN A 340 5.81 21.76 2.00
N GLY A 341 6.94 21.05 1.96
CA GLY A 341 6.96 19.60 2.07
C GLY A 341 6.42 19.15 3.43
N TRP A 342 5.36 18.35 3.43
CA TRP A 342 4.74 17.82 4.65
C TRP A 342 4.80 16.29 4.72
N SER A 343 5.21 15.63 3.62
CA SER A 343 5.50 14.20 3.56
C SER A 343 6.95 13.92 3.20
N LEU A 344 7.42 12.71 3.48
CA LEU A 344 8.73 12.23 3.02
C LEU A 344 8.85 12.28 1.50
N ILE A 345 7.75 12.00 0.78
CA ILE A 345 7.73 12.01 -0.69
C ILE A 345 7.98 13.44 -1.20
N ASP A 346 7.34 14.44 -0.61
CA ASP A 346 7.57 15.84 -1.00
C ASP A 346 9.02 16.26 -0.79
N GLY A 347 9.63 15.88 0.33
CA GLY A 347 11.05 16.14 0.60
C GLY A 347 11.99 15.46 -0.42
N LEU A 348 11.66 14.23 -0.82
CA LEU A 348 12.42 13.50 -1.85
C LEU A 348 12.26 14.14 -3.24
N LEU A 349 11.05 14.58 -3.58
CA LEU A 349 10.77 15.30 -4.82
C LEU A 349 11.48 16.65 -4.86
N ALA A 350 11.37 17.45 -3.80
CA ALA A 350 12.07 18.73 -3.69
C ALA A 350 13.59 18.54 -3.86
N ARG A 351 14.16 17.53 -3.20
CA ARG A 351 15.58 17.20 -3.37
C ARG A 351 15.94 16.83 -4.80
N ALA A 352 15.16 15.95 -5.45
CA ALA A 352 15.42 15.54 -6.83
C ALA A 352 15.35 16.75 -7.78
N TRP A 353 14.36 17.61 -7.57
CA TRP A 353 14.11 18.83 -8.33
C TRP A 353 15.24 19.86 -8.16
N ILE A 354 15.72 20.09 -6.92
CA ILE A 354 16.83 20.99 -6.60
C ILE A 354 18.13 20.49 -7.22
N HIS A 355 18.41 19.19 -7.12
CA HIS A 355 19.68 18.62 -7.55
C HIS A 355 19.82 18.50 -9.07
N ALA A 356 18.76 18.09 -9.76
CA ALA A 356 18.82 17.69 -11.16
C ALA A 356 19.34 18.74 -12.16
N PRO A 357 19.07 20.06 -12.03
CA PRO A 357 19.54 21.07 -12.98
C PRO A 357 20.91 21.69 -12.63
N LEU A 358 21.52 21.35 -11.49
CA LEU A 358 22.71 22.05 -11.01
C LEU A 358 23.92 21.94 -11.95
N GLU A 359 24.12 20.80 -12.61
CA GLU A 359 25.21 20.61 -13.59
C GLU A 359 25.02 21.56 -14.79
N ASP A 360 23.84 21.61 -15.40
CA ASP A 360 23.54 22.49 -16.53
C ASP A 360 23.58 23.98 -16.13
N PHE A 361 23.12 24.32 -14.92
CA PHE A 361 23.22 25.67 -14.39
C PHE A 361 24.67 26.12 -14.19
N ARG A 362 25.53 25.24 -13.65
CA ARG A 362 26.96 25.52 -13.48
C ARG A 362 27.61 25.77 -14.84
N ASP A 363 27.37 24.88 -15.80
CA ASP A 363 27.98 24.97 -17.13
C ASP A 363 27.52 26.24 -17.87
N ALA A 364 26.24 26.60 -17.74
CA ALA A 364 25.70 27.86 -18.26
C ALA A 364 26.32 29.09 -17.57
N ALA A 365 26.53 29.03 -16.24
CA ALA A 365 27.15 30.11 -15.48
C ALA A 365 28.60 30.34 -15.92
N VAL A 366 29.38 29.27 -16.15
CA VAL A 366 30.73 29.35 -16.73
C VAL A 366 30.68 30.00 -18.12
N ALA A 367 29.78 29.55 -18.99
CA ALA A 367 29.65 30.11 -20.35
C ALA A 367 29.26 31.60 -20.36
N CYS A 368 28.49 32.05 -19.35
CA CYS A 368 28.09 33.45 -19.17
C CYS A 368 29.10 34.29 -18.37
N GLY A 369 30.24 33.72 -17.94
CA GLY A 369 31.25 34.42 -17.14
C GLY A 369 30.86 34.70 -15.69
N LEU A 370 29.86 33.98 -15.15
CA LEU A 370 29.38 34.09 -13.77
C LEU A 370 30.11 33.09 -12.85
N ASN A 371 31.44 33.23 -12.72
CA ASN A 371 32.30 32.24 -12.07
C ASN A 371 31.93 31.98 -10.60
N ASP A 372 31.62 33.02 -9.82
CA ASP A 372 31.23 32.86 -8.40
C ASP A 372 29.96 32.02 -8.24
N GLU A 373 29.01 32.18 -9.16
CA GLU A 373 27.76 31.42 -9.16
C GLU A 373 27.99 29.99 -9.63
N ALA A 374 28.86 29.78 -10.62
CA ALA A 374 29.29 28.44 -11.05
C ALA A 374 29.92 27.66 -9.88
N ASP A 375 30.83 28.29 -9.13
CA ASP A 375 31.46 27.70 -7.95
C ASP A 375 30.43 27.36 -6.86
N ARG A 376 29.44 28.22 -6.64
CA ARG A 376 28.34 27.98 -5.69
C ARG A 376 27.51 26.76 -6.11
N LEU A 377 27.16 26.67 -7.40
CA LEU A 377 26.37 25.57 -7.96
C LEU A 377 27.14 24.24 -7.91
N ASP A 378 28.45 24.25 -8.19
CA ASP A 378 29.30 23.06 -8.13
C ASP A 378 29.47 22.53 -6.70
N ARG A 379 29.65 23.43 -5.73
CA ARG A 379 29.65 23.08 -4.31
C ARG A 379 28.34 22.40 -3.91
N LEU A 380 27.20 22.95 -4.32
CA LEU A 380 25.89 22.39 -4.01
C LEU A 380 25.68 21.02 -4.68
N HIS A 381 26.06 20.88 -5.96
CA HIS A 381 26.01 19.61 -6.69
C HIS A 381 26.85 18.53 -5.98
N THR A 382 28.07 18.89 -5.58
CA THR A 382 28.97 17.99 -4.84
C THR A 382 28.39 17.52 -3.51
N ILE A 383 27.71 18.41 -2.76
CA ILE A 383 27.03 18.04 -1.51
C ILE A 383 25.95 16.98 -1.79
N PHE A 384 25.08 17.21 -2.77
CA PHE A 384 24.01 16.28 -3.09
C PHE A 384 24.51 14.93 -3.61
N ASP A 385 25.57 14.91 -4.42
CA ASP A 385 26.22 13.70 -4.91
C ASP A 385 26.85 12.90 -3.78
N LYS A 386 27.53 13.56 -2.81
CA LYS A 386 28.04 12.90 -1.61
C LYS A 386 26.91 12.26 -0.81
N ILE A 387 25.83 12.98 -0.54
CA ILE A 387 24.69 12.41 0.21
C ILE A 387 24.08 11.21 -0.56
N LYS A 388 23.97 11.32 -1.89
CA LYS A 388 23.47 10.22 -2.74
C LYS A 388 24.39 9.00 -2.72
N ALA A 389 25.71 9.20 -2.73
CA ALA A 389 26.70 8.15 -2.65
C ALA A 389 26.66 7.44 -1.29
N THR A 390 26.65 8.20 -0.18
CA THR A 390 26.55 7.66 1.19
C THR A 390 25.32 6.77 1.36
N ARG A 391 24.17 7.16 0.77
CA ARG A 391 22.95 6.33 0.81
C ARG A 391 23.11 4.99 0.11
N ARG A 392 23.82 4.93 -1.02
CA ARG A 392 24.02 3.67 -1.77
C ARG A 392 24.92 2.68 -1.02
N THR A 393 25.78 3.17 -0.14
CA THR A 393 26.75 2.35 0.59
C THR A 393 26.34 2.08 2.04
N LYS A 394 25.29 2.74 2.54
CA LYS A 394 24.80 2.56 3.90
C LYS A 394 24.07 1.22 4.00
N THR A 395 24.74 0.21 4.56
CA THR A 395 24.07 -0.98 5.09
C THR A 395 23.23 -0.58 6.29
N THR A 396 21.97 -0.93 6.26
CA THR A 396 21.02 -0.72 7.35
C THR A 396 20.91 -2.01 8.16
N TRP A 397 20.46 -1.90 9.42
CA TRP A 397 20.15 -3.10 10.23
C TRP A 397 19.20 -4.06 9.51
N PHE A 398 18.31 -3.54 8.65
CA PHE A 398 17.41 -4.32 7.79
C PHE A 398 18.15 -5.26 6.84
N ASP A 399 19.24 -4.79 6.21
CA ASP A 399 19.97 -5.59 5.22
C ASP A 399 20.56 -6.86 5.86
N ASP A 400 20.93 -6.77 7.15
CA ASP A 400 21.49 -7.89 7.92
C ASP A 400 20.41 -8.76 8.60
N HIS A 401 19.23 -8.19 8.87
CA HIS A 401 18.16 -8.82 9.66
C HIS A 401 16.85 -9.05 8.89
N ASP A 402 16.88 -8.93 7.57
CA ASP A 402 15.74 -9.09 6.65
C ASP A 402 14.97 -10.41 6.87
N HIS A 403 15.69 -11.48 7.24
CA HIS A 403 15.12 -12.79 7.55
C HIS A 403 14.33 -12.85 8.88
N LYS A 404 14.54 -11.88 9.78
CA LYS A 404 13.83 -11.76 11.07
C LYS A 404 12.62 -10.85 10.97
N LEU A 405 12.33 -10.28 9.81
CA LEU A 405 11.22 -9.35 9.62
C LEU A 405 10.06 -10.04 8.90
N GLY A 406 8.85 -9.64 9.29
CA GLY A 406 7.64 -10.05 8.57
C GLY A 406 7.62 -9.51 7.13
N VAL A 407 6.88 -10.20 6.25
CA VAL A 407 6.71 -9.87 4.82
C VAL A 407 6.32 -8.41 4.63
N LEU A 408 5.36 -7.90 5.40
CA LEU A 408 4.91 -6.50 5.30
C LEU A 408 6.00 -5.49 5.72
N HIS A 409 6.79 -5.83 6.74
CA HIS A 409 7.93 -5.02 7.17
C HIS A 409 9.00 -4.95 6.08
N ARG A 410 9.29 -6.07 5.41
CA ARG A 410 10.24 -6.16 4.30
C ARG A 410 9.82 -5.37 3.07
N MET A 411 8.52 -5.07 2.90
CA MET A 411 8.03 -4.26 1.80
C MET A 411 8.20 -2.76 2.07
N ALA A 412 7.80 -2.28 3.25
CA ALA A 412 7.74 -0.85 3.56
C ALA A 412 9.08 -0.26 4.04
N LEU A 413 9.82 -1.00 4.88
CA LEU A 413 11.00 -0.44 5.56
C LEU A 413 12.19 -0.17 4.63
N PRO A 414 12.52 -1.01 3.62
CA PRO A 414 13.62 -0.68 2.70
C PRO A 414 13.36 0.59 1.88
N MET A 415 12.10 0.86 1.54
CA MET A 415 11.69 2.06 0.79
C MET A 415 11.89 3.35 1.58
N VAL A 416 11.62 3.33 2.89
CA VAL A 416 11.74 4.50 3.77
C VAL A 416 13.12 4.58 4.43
N GLY A 417 13.65 3.44 4.86
CA GLY A 417 14.86 3.31 5.66
C GLY A 417 16.14 3.73 4.94
N SER A 418 16.17 3.61 3.62
CA SER A 418 17.28 4.09 2.79
C SER A 418 17.23 5.61 2.53
N GLN A 419 16.10 6.25 2.84
CA GLN A 419 15.82 7.65 2.48
C GLN A 419 16.01 8.65 3.63
N VAL A 420 16.00 8.18 4.88
CA VAL A 420 16.02 9.01 6.08
C VAL A 420 17.33 8.86 6.85
N GLU A 421 17.89 9.97 7.32
CA GLU A 421 19.02 9.98 8.26
C GLU A 421 18.47 9.89 9.69
N GLY A 422 19.06 9.03 10.53
CA GLY A 422 18.62 8.86 11.92
C GLY A 422 17.28 8.15 12.10
N LEU A 423 17.03 7.06 11.36
CA LEU A 423 15.93 6.17 11.73
C LEU A 423 16.08 5.73 13.19
N PRO A 424 14.97 5.64 13.95
CA PRO A 424 14.99 5.00 15.25
C PRO A 424 15.69 3.65 15.12
N GLU A 425 16.62 3.36 16.03
CA GLU A 425 17.26 2.05 16.06
C GLU A 425 16.19 0.98 16.29
N ILE A 426 15.96 0.17 15.26
CA ILE A 426 15.07 -0.97 15.36
C ILE A 426 15.86 -2.10 16.02
N GLY A 427 15.43 -2.49 17.21
CA GLY A 427 16.11 -3.48 18.02
C GLY A 427 15.54 -4.88 17.83
N PRO A 428 16.17 -5.91 18.44
CA PRO A 428 15.64 -7.27 18.44
C PRO A 428 14.20 -7.36 18.96
N ALA A 429 13.83 -6.49 19.91
CA ALA A 429 12.49 -6.42 20.49
C ALA A 429 11.41 -6.02 19.48
N ASP A 430 11.74 -5.20 18.47
CA ASP A 430 10.79 -4.81 17.41
C ASP A 430 10.54 -5.94 16.41
N ALA A 431 11.46 -6.91 16.35
CA ALA A 431 11.36 -8.14 15.55
C ALA A 431 10.87 -9.33 16.38
N GLU A 432 10.18 -9.11 17.50
CA GLU A 432 9.51 -10.18 18.21
C GLU A 432 8.22 -10.62 17.50
N PRO A 433 7.89 -11.92 17.49
CA PRO A 433 6.67 -12.43 16.85
C PRO A 433 5.40 -11.67 17.22
N GLY A 434 5.22 -11.28 18.49
CA GLY A 434 4.03 -10.54 18.94
C GLY A 434 3.88 -9.14 18.33
N ARG A 435 4.95 -8.57 17.77
CA ARG A 435 4.97 -7.25 17.12
C ARG A 435 4.92 -7.35 15.61
N MET A 436 5.05 -8.55 15.05
CA MET A 436 4.92 -8.79 13.62
C MET A 436 3.47 -9.04 13.22
N ALA A 437 3.02 -8.27 12.23
CA ALA A 437 1.78 -8.45 11.51
C ALA A 437 1.44 -9.91 11.19
N ASP A 438 2.40 -10.60 10.57
CA ASP A 438 2.22 -11.93 10.02
C ASP A 438 2.05 -12.97 11.13
N HIS A 439 2.69 -12.75 12.28
CA HIS A 439 2.56 -13.61 13.44
C HIS A 439 1.25 -13.37 14.18
N VAL A 440 0.75 -12.14 14.27
CA VAL A 440 -0.59 -11.87 14.79
C VAL A 440 -1.65 -12.52 13.91
N LEU A 441 -1.50 -12.41 12.59
CA LEU A 441 -2.37 -13.08 11.62
C LEU A 441 -2.27 -14.61 11.76
N SER A 442 -1.06 -15.16 11.80
CA SER A 442 -0.81 -16.60 12.00
C SER A 442 -1.37 -17.11 13.33
N THR A 443 -1.26 -16.34 14.41
CA THR A 443 -1.82 -16.70 15.72
C THR A 443 -3.34 -16.77 15.66
N ARG A 444 -4.00 -15.82 14.99
CA ARG A 444 -5.45 -15.87 14.76
C ARG A 444 -5.86 -17.08 13.92
N ILE A 445 -5.07 -17.42 12.90
CA ILE A 445 -5.27 -18.60 12.07
C ILE A 445 -5.14 -19.88 12.90
N MET A 446 -4.06 -20.00 13.69
CA MET A 446 -3.80 -21.17 14.53
C MET A 446 -4.81 -21.32 15.65
N ALA A 447 -5.25 -20.22 16.28
CA ALA A 447 -6.32 -20.24 17.26
C ALA A 447 -7.64 -20.73 16.64
N SER A 448 -7.98 -20.25 15.44
CA SER A 448 -9.18 -20.68 14.71
C SER A 448 -9.12 -22.16 14.31
N LEU A 449 -7.96 -22.63 13.83
CA LEU A 449 -7.71 -24.03 13.52
C LEU A 449 -7.74 -24.91 14.78
N ALA A 450 -7.18 -24.45 15.90
CA ALA A 450 -7.23 -25.16 17.17
C ALA A 450 -8.67 -25.31 17.68
N CYS A 451 -9.49 -24.25 17.58
CA CYS A 451 -10.92 -24.32 17.87
C CYS A 451 -11.62 -25.35 16.95
N LEU A 452 -11.30 -25.36 15.66
CA LEU A 452 -11.85 -26.31 14.69
C LEU A 452 -11.44 -27.76 15.02
N VAL A 453 -10.17 -28.00 15.33
CA VAL A 453 -9.66 -29.33 15.73
C VAL A 453 -10.28 -29.78 17.05
N PHE A 454 -10.43 -28.89 18.04
CA PHE A 454 -11.08 -29.18 19.31
C PHE A 454 -12.56 -29.55 19.13
N MET A 455 -13.27 -28.84 18.26
CA MET A 455 -14.66 -29.13 17.92
C MET A 455 -14.81 -30.49 17.22
N LEU A 456 -13.92 -30.79 16.28
CA LEU A 456 -13.90 -32.09 15.59
C LEU A 456 -13.52 -33.23 16.55
N SER A 457 -12.55 -33.01 17.45
CA SER A 457 -12.11 -34.03 18.41
C SER A 457 -13.16 -34.33 19.48
N MET A 458 -13.93 -33.34 19.95
CA MET A 458 -15.11 -33.59 20.80
C MET A 458 -16.15 -34.46 20.08
N GLY A 459 -16.33 -34.29 18.76
CA GLY A 459 -17.15 -35.17 17.93
C GLY A 459 -16.62 -36.60 17.81
N PHE A 460 -15.31 -36.81 17.94
CA PHE A 460 -14.65 -38.13 17.90
C PHE A 460 -14.55 -38.81 19.27
N VAL A 461 -14.31 -38.08 20.37
CA VAL A 461 -14.26 -38.65 21.74
C VAL A 461 -15.63 -39.19 22.16
N ALA A 462 -16.73 -38.60 21.69
CA ALA A 462 -18.08 -39.16 21.83
C ALA A 462 -18.26 -40.53 21.12
N LYS A 463 -17.38 -40.86 20.16
CA LYS A 463 -17.35 -42.11 19.40
C LYS A 463 -16.42 -43.15 20.05
N ALA A 464 -15.33 -42.72 20.68
CA ALA A 464 -14.28 -43.59 21.23
C ALA A 464 -14.58 -44.18 22.62
N LYS A 465 -15.60 -43.71 23.34
CA LYS A 465 -16.08 -44.35 24.59
C LYS A 465 -16.78 -45.73 24.37
N LYS A 466 -16.64 -46.31 23.18
CA LYS A 466 -17.05 -47.68 22.81
C LYS A 466 -15.83 -48.46 22.27
N VAL A 467 -14.88 -48.76 23.14
CA VAL A 467 -13.99 -49.92 22.99
C VAL A 467 -14.16 -50.76 24.25
#